data_AF-A0A6I2GNA2-F1
#
_entry.id   AF-A0A6I2GNA2-F1
#
_cell.length_a   1.000
_cell.length_b   1.000
_cell.length_c   1.000
_cell.angle_alpha   90.00
_cell.angle_beta   90.00
_cell.angle_gamma   90.00
#
_symmetry.space_group_name_H-M   'P 1'
#
loop_
_entity.id
_entity.type
_entity.pdbx_description
1 polymer ?
#
loop_
_entity_poly.entity_id
_entity_poly.type
_entity_poly.pdbx_seq_one_letter_code
_entity_poly.pdbx_strand_id
1 'polypeptide(L)'
;MGNLFDDPSASGPEAELVPLHQEPGTGDSRTLRLASPGIDEVRLRALLRYQEAFLAHAEGRPGAAAPATLAEAHAKGLEASALGVKEVERGLALLRAFGGRRWTLQRVRTRYAELQGEDSPRAAERRARVEEELARLESLQELEQRYGPEQVALLLAHEPQILALHTRMGQVLQG
;
A
#
# COMPACT_ATOMS: atom_id res chain seq x y z
N MET A 1 -26.76 -25.39 72.56
CA MET A 1 -25.83 -25.49 71.42
C MET A 1 -26.64 -25.13 70.18
N GLY A 2 -26.57 -23.87 69.76
CA GLY A 2 -27.49 -23.28 68.79
C GLY A 2 -26.89 -23.23 67.39
N ASN A 3 -27.74 -23.56 66.41
CA ASN A 3 -27.51 -23.38 64.98
C ASN A 3 -27.29 -21.89 64.65
N LEU A 4 -26.30 -21.62 63.79
CA LEU A 4 -26.00 -20.28 63.25
C LEU A 4 -26.25 -20.31 61.74
N PHE A 5 -27.48 -19.95 61.34
CA PHE A 5 -27.81 -19.43 60.02
C PHE A 5 -28.03 -17.91 60.16
N ASP A 6 -27.75 -17.21 59.06
CA ASP A 6 -28.00 -15.78 58.73
C ASP A 6 -27.10 -14.71 59.38
N ASP A 7 -26.28 -14.04 58.55
CA ASP A 7 -26.64 -12.72 58.01
C ASP A 7 -25.73 -12.34 56.80
N PRO A 8 -26.24 -11.62 55.78
CA PRO A 8 -25.57 -11.26 54.53
C PRO A 8 -25.07 -9.82 54.55
N SER A 9 -23.78 -9.59 54.28
CA SER A 9 -23.27 -8.31 53.75
C SER A 9 -21.76 -8.37 53.57
N ALA A 10 -21.33 -8.49 52.33
CA ALA A 10 -20.08 -7.89 51.87
C ALA A 10 -20.20 -7.72 50.35
N SER A 11 -20.83 -6.61 49.97
CA SER A 11 -20.82 -6.05 48.64
C SER A 11 -19.38 -6.09 48.09
N GLY A 12 -19.18 -6.88 47.04
CA GLY A 12 -17.94 -6.86 46.27
C GLY A 12 -17.73 -5.47 45.68
N PRO A 13 -16.49 -4.99 45.56
CA PRO A 13 -16.26 -3.78 44.80
C PRO A 13 -16.66 -4.04 43.35
N GLU A 14 -17.68 -3.30 42.90
CA GLU A 14 -18.09 -3.18 41.52
C GLU A 14 -16.83 -2.91 40.69
N ALA A 15 -16.46 -3.88 39.85
CA ALA A 15 -15.47 -3.67 38.83
C ALA A 15 -16.06 -2.66 37.84
N GLU A 16 -15.78 -1.39 38.11
CA GLU A 16 -16.06 -0.28 37.22
C GLU A 16 -15.37 -0.59 35.89
N LEU A 17 -16.17 -1.07 34.94
CA LEU A 17 -15.76 -1.30 33.57
C LEU A 17 -15.44 0.06 32.96
N VAL A 18 -14.17 0.48 33.10
CA VAL A 18 -13.61 1.59 32.34
C VAL A 18 -13.87 1.28 30.86
N PRO A 19 -14.67 2.09 30.13
CA PRO A 19 -14.83 1.88 28.71
C PRO A 19 -13.47 2.16 28.07
N LEU A 20 -12.85 1.12 27.50
CA LEU A 20 -11.77 1.24 26.54
C LEU A 20 -12.32 1.84 25.22
N HIS A 21 -12.84 3.06 25.29
CA HIS A 21 -12.90 3.94 24.14
C HIS A 21 -11.60 4.75 24.11
N GLN A 22 -10.50 4.06 23.81
CA GLN A 22 -9.38 4.73 23.18
C GLN A 22 -9.78 4.95 21.72
N GLU A 23 -10.28 6.14 21.44
CA GLU A 23 -10.15 6.75 20.13
C GLU A 23 -8.71 6.51 19.63
N PRO A 24 -8.47 5.92 18.44
CA PRO A 24 -7.13 5.85 17.87
C PRO A 24 -6.69 7.27 17.54
N GLY A 25 -6.13 7.92 18.57
CA GLY A 25 -5.71 9.30 18.55
C GLY A 25 -4.67 9.51 17.47
N THR A 26 -4.81 10.64 16.80
CA THR A 26 -3.99 11.28 15.77
C THR A 26 -2.47 11.39 16.06
N GLY A 27 -1.94 10.70 17.07
CA GLY A 27 -0.53 10.61 17.42
C GLY A 27 0.28 9.58 16.61
N ASP A 28 -0.37 8.66 15.91
CA ASP A 28 0.33 7.62 15.13
C ASP A 28 0.90 8.19 13.80
N SER A 29 0.08 8.90 13.01
CA SER A 29 0.49 9.37 11.68
C SER A 29 1.63 10.40 11.71
N ARG A 30 1.67 11.30 12.71
CA ARG A 30 2.75 12.31 12.84
C ARG A 30 4.06 11.66 13.26
N THR A 31 4.01 10.66 14.14
CA THR A 31 5.17 9.88 14.58
C THR A 31 5.71 9.01 13.43
N LEU A 32 4.84 8.41 12.63
CA LEU A 32 5.20 7.66 11.42
C LEU A 32 5.89 8.54 10.37
N ARG A 33 5.44 9.80 10.19
CA ARG A 33 6.09 10.75 9.27
C ARG A 33 7.49 11.15 9.72
N LEU A 34 7.72 11.33 11.02
CA LEU A 34 9.02 11.74 11.55
C LEU A 34 10.08 10.63 11.49
N ALA A 35 9.66 9.36 11.39
CA ALA A 35 10.56 8.20 11.37
C ALA A 35 11.01 7.76 9.97
N SER A 36 10.39 8.26 8.89
CA SER A 36 10.75 7.90 7.52
C SER A 36 11.41 9.08 6.82
N PRO A 37 12.71 9.01 6.47
CA PRO A 37 13.32 9.99 5.58
C PRO A 37 12.50 10.03 4.29
N GLY A 38 12.03 11.22 3.91
CA GLY A 38 11.25 11.35 2.69
C GLY A 38 12.04 10.92 1.46
N ILE A 39 11.31 10.46 0.43
CA ILE A 39 11.89 10.21 -0.89
C ILE A 39 11.88 11.53 -1.66
N ASP A 40 13.07 11.98 -2.04
CA ASP A 40 13.26 13.08 -2.98
C ASP A 40 13.38 12.56 -4.42
N GLU A 41 13.49 13.48 -5.37
CA GLU A 41 13.64 13.16 -6.80
C GLU A 41 14.86 12.27 -7.09
N VAL A 42 15.98 12.48 -6.39
CA VAL A 42 17.22 11.73 -6.61
C VAL A 42 17.02 10.27 -6.19
N ARG A 43 16.45 10.05 -4.99
CA ARG A 43 16.11 8.72 -4.48
C ARG A 43 15.06 8.04 -5.33
N LEU A 44 14.02 8.76 -5.78
CA LEU A 44 13.02 8.20 -6.68
C LEU A 44 13.66 7.69 -7.97
N ARG A 45 14.47 8.51 -8.65
CA ARG A 45 15.18 8.07 -9.86
C ARG A 45 16.10 6.88 -9.61
N ALA A 46 16.77 6.83 -8.46
CA ALA A 46 17.60 5.69 -8.08
C ALA A 46 16.78 4.40 -7.90
N LEU A 47 15.59 4.49 -7.29
CA LEU A 47 14.66 3.36 -7.16
C LEU A 47 14.10 2.91 -8.52
N LEU A 48 13.82 3.84 -9.43
CA LEU A 48 13.39 3.49 -10.79
C LEU A 48 14.50 2.75 -11.54
N ARG A 49 15.76 3.22 -11.46
CA ARG A 49 16.93 2.51 -12.00
C ARG A 49 17.13 1.12 -11.38
N TYR A 50 16.88 0.99 -10.07
CA TYR A 50 16.89 -0.33 -9.41
C TYR A 50 15.91 -1.29 -10.11
N GLN A 51 14.66 -0.87 -10.31
CA GLN A 51 13.62 -1.73 -10.90
C GLN A 51 13.91 -2.05 -12.37
N GLU A 52 14.44 -1.07 -13.13
CA GLU A 52 14.85 -1.27 -14.52
C GLU A 52 15.98 -2.29 -14.64
N ALA A 53 17.03 -2.17 -13.82
CA ALA A 53 18.15 -3.11 -13.82
C ALA A 53 17.74 -4.51 -13.34
N PHE A 54 16.85 -4.58 -12.35
CA PHE A 54 16.24 -5.83 -11.90
C PHE A 54 15.52 -6.53 -13.05
N LEU A 55 14.61 -5.81 -13.73
CA LEU A 55 13.84 -6.35 -14.85
C LEU A 55 14.72 -6.74 -16.03
N ALA A 56 15.74 -5.94 -16.34
CA ALA A 56 16.68 -6.25 -17.42
C ALA A 56 17.41 -7.60 -17.21
N HIS A 57 17.58 -8.04 -15.95
CA HIS A 57 18.17 -9.34 -15.64
C HIS A 57 17.14 -10.47 -15.55
N ALA A 58 15.96 -10.23 -14.98
CA ALA A 58 15.00 -11.27 -14.68
C ALA A 58 13.94 -11.51 -15.78
N GLU A 59 13.54 -10.47 -16.52
CA GLU A 59 12.44 -10.53 -17.48
C GLU A 59 12.80 -11.41 -18.70
N GLY A 60 11.86 -12.26 -19.11
CA GLY A 60 12.02 -13.13 -20.29
C GLY A 60 12.98 -14.31 -20.11
N ARG A 61 13.56 -14.50 -18.92
CA ARG A 61 14.43 -15.66 -18.64
C ARG A 61 13.62 -16.91 -18.24
N PRO A 62 14.03 -18.11 -18.69
CA PRO A 62 13.55 -19.36 -18.09
C PRO A 62 13.86 -19.37 -16.59
N GLY A 63 12.85 -19.59 -15.75
CA GLY A 63 13.03 -19.52 -14.29
C GLY A 63 13.25 -18.09 -13.78
N ALA A 64 12.56 -17.09 -14.35
CA ALA A 64 12.59 -15.70 -13.89
C ALA A 64 12.28 -15.56 -12.39
N ALA A 65 11.33 -16.33 -11.86
CA ALA A 65 11.02 -16.39 -10.43
C ALA A 65 11.89 -17.36 -9.61
N ALA A 66 12.88 -18.03 -10.23
CA ALA A 66 13.78 -18.89 -9.47
C ALA A 66 14.59 -18.05 -8.47
N PRO A 67 14.77 -18.50 -7.22
CA PRO A 67 15.44 -17.71 -6.18
C PRO A 67 16.84 -17.21 -6.58
N ALA A 68 17.61 -18.02 -7.31
CA ALA A 68 18.93 -17.63 -7.81
C ALA A 68 18.85 -16.46 -8.81
N THR A 69 17.93 -16.53 -9.77
CA THR A 69 17.70 -15.45 -10.76
C THR A 69 17.27 -14.16 -10.07
N LEU A 70 16.36 -14.25 -9.08
CA LEU A 70 15.89 -13.09 -8.32
C LEU A 70 16.98 -12.48 -7.45
N ALA A 71 17.85 -13.30 -6.85
CA ALA A 71 18.98 -12.82 -6.05
C ALA A 71 20.00 -12.06 -6.90
N GLU A 72 20.32 -12.57 -8.10
CA GLU A 72 21.19 -11.87 -9.04
C GLU A 72 20.56 -10.57 -9.56
N ALA A 73 19.27 -10.59 -9.91
CA ALA A 73 18.53 -9.40 -10.33
C ALA A 73 18.49 -8.34 -9.23
N HIS A 74 18.33 -8.76 -7.97
CA HIS A 74 18.42 -7.88 -6.81
C HIS A 74 19.81 -7.24 -6.69
N ALA A 75 20.88 -8.03 -6.81
CA ALA A 75 22.24 -7.52 -6.78
C ALA A 75 22.50 -6.50 -7.90
N LYS A 76 22.01 -6.77 -9.11
CA LYS A 76 22.10 -5.84 -10.25
C LYS A 76 21.31 -4.55 -10.03
N GLY A 77 20.13 -4.65 -9.43
CA GLY A 77 19.36 -3.48 -9.02
C GLY A 77 20.09 -2.61 -7.99
N LEU A 78 20.71 -3.22 -6.97
CA LEU A 78 21.49 -2.51 -5.96
C LEU A 78 22.69 -1.78 -6.60
N GLU A 79 23.44 -2.48 -7.46
CA GLU A 79 24.58 -1.91 -8.20
C GLU A 79 24.16 -0.69 -9.03
N ALA A 80 23.08 -0.78 -9.81
CA ALA A 80 22.64 0.30 -10.69
C ALA A 80 22.03 1.51 -9.96
N SER A 81 21.43 1.29 -8.79
CA SER A 81 20.80 2.35 -8.01
C SER A 81 21.77 3.09 -7.11
N ALA A 82 22.88 2.45 -6.72
CA ALA A 82 23.82 2.93 -5.70
C ALA A 82 23.16 3.22 -4.34
N LEU A 83 22.01 2.58 -4.07
CA LEU A 83 21.29 2.69 -2.81
C LEU A 83 21.68 1.57 -1.85
N GLY A 84 21.60 1.84 -0.55
CA GLY A 84 21.68 0.79 0.46
C GLY A 84 20.44 -0.11 0.44
N VAL A 85 20.60 -1.36 0.87
CA VAL A 85 19.51 -2.36 0.92
C VAL A 85 18.27 -1.83 1.64
N LYS A 86 18.45 -1.21 2.81
CA LYS A 86 17.35 -0.64 3.60
C LYS A 86 16.63 0.50 2.89
N GLU A 87 17.35 1.30 2.09
CA GLU A 87 16.76 2.39 1.33
C GLU A 87 15.90 1.85 0.19
N VAL A 88 16.41 0.83 -0.51
CA VAL A 88 15.66 0.11 -1.55
C VAL A 88 14.41 -0.53 -0.99
N GLU A 89 14.50 -1.29 0.10
CA GLU A 89 13.33 -1.97 0.69
C GLU A 89 12.21 -0.99 1.06
N ARG A 90 12.58 0.12 1.71
CA ARG A 90 11.62 1.18 2.08
C ARG A 90 11.02 1.85 0.86
N GLY A 91 11.85 2.19 -0.12
CA GLY A 91 11.40 2.83 -1.35
C GLY A 91 10.49 1.93 -2.19
N LEU A 92 10.83 0.64 -2.31
CA LEU A 92 9.99 -0.34 -2.99
C LEU A 92 8.66 -0.58 -2.25
N ALA A 93 8.62 -0.46 -0.93
CA ALA A 93 7.35 -0.51 -0.20
C ALA A 93 6.44 0.68 -0.57
N LEU A 94 6.99 1.90 -0.66
CA LEU A 94 6.26 3.07 -1.13
C LEU A 94 5.78 2.90 -2.58
N LEU A 95 6.67 2.52 -3.49
CA LEU A 95 6.34 2.34 -4.91
C LEU A 95 5.29 1.24 -5.12
N ARG A 96 5.32 0.16 -4.33
CA ARG A 96 4.27 -0.88 -4.37
C ARG A 96 2.93 -0.36 -3.86
N ALA A 97 2.91 0.39 -2.77
CA ALA A 97 1.67 0.96 -2.22
C ALA A 97 1.03 1.95 -3.21
N PHE A 98 1.81 2.85 -3.77
CA PHE A 98 1.35 3.80 -4.79
C PHE A 98 0.96 3.09 -6.08
N GLY A 99 1.88 2.32 -6.67
CA GLY A 99 1.69 1.63 -7.95
C GLY A 99 0.51 0.66 -7.92
N GLY A 100 0.31 -0.08 -6.82
CA GLY A 100 -0.84 -0.98 -6.66
C GLY A 100 -2.19 -0.25 -6.64
N ARG A 101 -2.28 0.89 -5.94
CA ARG A 101 -3.49 1.74 -5.95
C ARG A 101 -3.77 2.29 -7.34
N ARG A 102 -2.74 2.84 -8.01
CA ARG A 102 -2.87 3.41 -9.36
C ARG A 102 -3.23 2.36 -10.40
N TRP A 103 -2.65 1.16 -10.32
CA TRP A 103 -2.99 0.03 -11.18
C TRP A 103 -4.43 -0.42 -10.97
N THR A 104 -4.87 -0.50 -9.72
CA THR A 104 -6.27 -0.84 -9.37
C THR A 104 -7.23 0.20 -9.94
N LEU A 105 -6.92 1.49 -9.77
CA LEU A 105 -7.68 2.59 -10.36
C LEU A 105 -7.80 2.44 -11.88
N GLN A 106 -6.69 2.15 -12.58
CA GLN A 106 -6.71 1.93 -14.03
C GLN A 106 -7.65 0.77 -14.42
N ARG A 107 -7.60 -0.35 -13.70
CA ARG A 107 -8.49 -1.50 -13.96
C ARG A 107 -9.96 -1.18 -13.73
N VAL A 108 -10.27 -0.46 -12.66
CA VAL A 108 -11.65 -0.05 -12.36
C VAL A 108 -12.16 0.93 -13.42
N ARG A 109 -11.31 1.86 -13.91
CA ARG A 109 -11.66 2.75 -15.03
C ARG A 109 -11.95 1.99 -16.32
N THR A 110 -11.13 1.00 -16.66
CA THR A 110 -11.39 0.13 -17.83
C THR A 110 -12.74 -0.57 -17.69
N ARG A 111 -13.01 -1.19 -16.54
CA ARG A 111 -14.30 -1.85 -16.27
C ARG A 111 -15.47 -0.87 -16.32
N TYR A 112 -15.31 0.35 -15.82
CA TYR A 112 -16.33 1.38 -15.90
C TYR A 112 -16.64 1.74 -17.36
N ALA A 113 -15.62 1.92 -18.20
CA ALA A 113 -15.79 2.20 -19.62
C ALA A 113 -16.54 1.07 -20.36
N GLU A 114 -16.26 -0.19 -20.04
CA GLU A 114 -16.98 -1.35 -20.58
C GLU A 114 -18.48 -1.33 -20.21
N LEU A 115 -18.82 -0.86 -19.01
CA LEU A 115 -20.21 -0.74 -18.54
C LEU A 115 -20.99 0.42 -19.17
N GLN A 116 -20.32 1.40 -19.80
CA GLN A 116 -21.00 2.51 -20.48
C GLN A 116 -21.73 2.06 -21.75
N GLY A 117 -21.39 0.90 -22.32
CA GLY A 117 -22.04 0.36 -23.51
C GLY A 117 -23.34 -0.43 -23.26
N GLU A 118 -23.78 -0.56 -22.00
CA GLU A 118 -24.93 -1.40 -21.63
C GLU A 118 -26.08 -0.58 -21.03
N ASP A 119 -27.20 -0.47 -21.73
CA ASP A 119 -28.41 0.20 -21.24
C ASP A 119 -29.39 -0.79 -20.60
N SER A 120 -29.04 -1.28 -19.42
CA SER A 120 -29.93 -2.08 -18.57
C SER A 120 -30.02 -1.48 -17.15
N PRO A 121 -31.15 -1.63 -16.43
CA PRO A 121 -31.25 -1.18 -15.03
C PRO A 121 -30.17 -1.78 -14.12
N ARG A 122 -29.81 -3.04 -14.38
CA ARG A 122 -28.72 -3.73 -13.67
C ARG A 122 -27.34 -3.13 -14.00
N ALA A 123 -27.14 -2.64 -15.23
CA ALA A 123 -25.93 -1.91 -15.60
C ALA A 123 -25.84 -0.57 -14.89
N ALA A 124 -26.95 0.16 -14.75
CA ALA A 124 -27.00 1.43 -14.02
C ALA A 124 -26.59 1.26 -12.54
N GLU A 125 -27.12 0.23 -11.85
CA GLU A 125 -26.71 -0.08 -10.48
C GLU A 125 -25.21 -0.44 -10.37
N ARG A 126 -24.69 -1.20 -11.33
CA ARG A 126 -23.25 -1.54 -11.36
C ARG A 126 -22.38 -0.30 -11.61
N ARG A 127 -22.81 0.61 -12.49
CA ARG A 127 -22.10 1.87 -12.76
C ARG A 127 -22.00 2.73 -11.51
N ALA A 128 -23.11 2.94 -10.79
CA ALA A 128 -23.10 3.72 -9.55
C ALA A 128 -22.12 3.16 -8.50
N ARG A 129 -22.08 1.83 -8.31
CA ARG A 129 -21.12 1.19 -7.40
C ARG A 129 -19.67 1.35 -7.86
N VAL A 130 -19.42 1.29 -9.16
CA VAL A 130 -18.08 1.47 -9.73
C VAL A 130 -17.64 2.93 -9.64
N GLU A 131 -18.53 3.90 -9.79
CA GLU A 131 -18.25 5.33 -9.60
C GLU A 131 -17.84 5.65 -8.17
N GLU A 132 -18.56 5.09 -7.18
CA GLU A 132 -18.19 5.23 -5.76
C GLU A 132 -16.80 4.66 -5.49
N GLU A 133 -16.50 3.48 -6.05
CA GLU A 133 -15.18 2.86 -5.93
C GLU A 133 -14.08 3.69 -6.60
N LEU A 134 -14.37 4.27 -7.77
CA LEU A 134 -13.45 5.17 -8.47
C LEU A 134 -13.12 6.40 -7.62
N ALA A 135 -14.14 7.07 -7.08
CA ALA A 135 -13.95 8.23 -6.21
C ALA A 135 -13.07 7.90 -4.99
N ARG A 136 -13.28 6.73 -4.39
CA ARG A 136 -12.45 6.23 -3.28
C ARG A 136 -11.00 6.00 -3.70
N LEU A 137 -10.77 5.34 -4.83
CA LEU A 137 -9.44 5.02 -5.34
C LEU A 137 -8.67 6.26 -5.83
N GLU A 138 -9.37 7.25 -6.39
CA GLU A 138 -8.83 8.52 -6.86
C GLU A 138 -8.35 9.40 -5.71
N SER A 139 -9.01 9.35 -4.56
CA SER A 139 -8.50 9.98 -3.35
C SER A 139 -7.12 9.42 -3.00
N LEU A 140 -6.15 10.31 -2.78
CA LEU A 140 -4.81 9.96 -2.32
C LEU A 140 -4.58 10.30 -0.84
N GLN A 141 -5.64 10.70 -0.14
CA GLN A 141 -5.57 11.24 1.22
C GLN A 141 -4.85 10.29 2.19
N GLU A 142 -5.10 8.98 2.12
CA GLU A 142 -4.43 7.99 2.98
C GLU A 142 -2.90 7.92 2.69
N LEU A 143 -2.50 8.02 1.42
CA LEU A 143 -1.10 8.05 1.02
C LEU A 143 -0.44 9.37 1.46
N GLU A 144 -1.11 10.49 1.28
CA GLU A 144 -0.64 11.81 1.71
C GLU A 144 -0.52 11.89 3.24
N GLN A 145 -1.46 11.27 3.96
CA GLN A 145 -1.40 11.17 5.41
C GLN A 145 -0.21 10.35 5.90
N ARG A 146 0.19 9.32 5.14
CA ARG A 146 1.28 8.41 5.51
C ARG A 146 2.65 8.92 5.09
N TYR A 147 2.77 9.48 3.89
CA TYR A 147 4.06 9.82 3.26
C TYR A 147 4.26 11.33 3.07
N GLY A 148 3.22 12.14 3.24
CA GLY A 148 3.25 13.58 3.01
C GLY A 148 2.83 13.96 1.58
N PRO A 149 2.17 15.12 1.40
CA PRO A 149 1.64 15.54 0.11
C PRO A 149 2.72 15.79 -0.94
N GLU A 150 3.91 16.26 -0.53
CA GLU A 150 5.02 16.53 -1.45
C GLU A 150 5.55 15.24 -2.10
N GLN A 151 5.64 14.17 -1.33
CA GLN A 151 6.07 12.87 -1.84
C GLN A 151 5.01 12.27 -2.77
N VAL A 152 3.73 12.40 -2.44
CA VAL A 152 2.65 11.93 -3.32
C VAL A 152 2.63 12.72 -4.63
N ALA A 153 2.81 14.03 -4.57
CA ALA A 153 2.93 14.88 -5.77
C ALA A 153 4.12 14.46 -6.64
N LEU A 154 5.26 14.15 -6.03
CA LEU A 154 6.42 13.60 -6.72
C LEU A 154 6.09 12.27 -7.42
N LEU A 155 5.45 11.33 -6.72
CA LEU A 155 5.06 10.04 -7.31
C LEU A 155 4.06 10.20 -8.47
N LEU A 156 3.12 11.13 -8.37
CA LEU A 156 2.18 11.46 -9.44
C LEU A 156 2.89 11.99 -10.69
N ALA A 157 3.92 12.83 -10.52
CA ALA A 157 4.70 13.33 -11.66
C ALA A 157 5.40 12.21 -12.45
N HIS A 158 5.68 11.06 -11.81
CA HIS A 158 6.31 9.89 -12.42
C HIS A 158 5.35 8.70 -12.59
N GLU A 159 4.04 8.92 -12.44
CA GLU A 159 3.03 7.85 -12.41
C GLU A 159 3.13 6.88 -13.61
N PRO A 160 3.25 7.33 -14.88
CA PRO A 160 3.30 6.41 -16.02
C PRO A 160 4.47 5.43 -15.94
N GLN A 161 5.65 5.89 -15.54
CA GLN A 161 6.84 5.04 -15.40
C GLN A 161 6.68 4.07 -14.24
N ILE A 162 6.20 4.55 -13.09
CA ILE A 162 5.97 3.71 -11.90
C ILE A 162 4.94 2.61 -12.21
N LEU A 163 3.86 2.92 -12.92
CA LEU A 163 2.85 1.95 -13.33
C LEU A 163 3.39 0.90 -14.30
N ALA A 164 4.16 1.32 -15.30
CA ALA A 164 4.79 0.41 -16.25
C ALA A 164 5.74 -0.57 -15.54
N LEU A 165 6.58 -0.07 -14.64
CA LEU A 165 7.50 -0.89 -13.84
C LEU A 165 6.73 -1.80 -12.87
N HIS A 166 5.69 -1.29 -12.19
CA HIS A 166 4.86 -2.10 -11.29
C HIS A 166 4.26 -3.31 -12.00
N THR A 167 3.72 -3.10 -13.20
CA THR A 167 3.09 -4.16 -14.01
C THR A 167 4.10 -5.22 -14.41
N ARG A 168 5.27 -4.82 -14.92
CA ARG A 168 6.34 -5.73 -15.34
C ARG A 168 6.96 -6.50 -14.16
N MET A 169 7.18 -5.82 -13.04
CA MET A 169 7.65 -6.45 -11.81
C MET A 169 6.65 -7.51 -11.32
N GLY A 170 5.35 -7.23 -11.39
CA GLY A 170 4.31 -8.20 -11.03
C GLY A 170 4.38 -9.47 -11.89
N GLN A 171 4.58 -9.33 -13.20
CA GLN A 171 4.71 -10.48 -14.12
C GLN A 171 5.92 -11.35 -13.80
N VAL A 172 7.07 -10.74 -13.49
CA VAL A 172 8.30 -11.47 -13.14
C VAL A 172 8.20 -12.18 -11.79
N LEU A 173 7.56 -11.54 -10.80
CA LEU A 173 7.49 -12.07 -9.43
C LEU A 173 6.38 -13.10 -9.22
N GLN A 174 5.41 -13.18 -10.13
CA GLN A 174 4.27 -14.10 -10.05
C GLN A 174 4.32 -15.26 -11.07
N GLY A 175 5.23 -15.20 -12.05
CA GLY A 175 5.39 -16.21 -13.10
C GLY A 175 6.43 -17.26 -12.76
#